data_AF-A0A7T1MEE6-F1
#
_entry.id   AF-A0A7T1MEE6-F1
#
_cell.length_a   1.000
_cell.length_b   1.000
_cell.length_c   1.000
_cell.angle_alpha   90.00
_cell.angle_beta   90.00
_cell.angle_gamma   90.00
#
_symmetry.space_group_name_H-M   'P 1'
#
loop_
_entity.id
_entity.type
_entity.pdbx_description
1 polymer ?
#
loop_
_entity_poly.entity_id
_entity_poly.type
_entity_poly.pdbx_seq_one_letter_code
_entity_poly.pdbx_strand_id
1 'polypeptide(L)'
;MSYLLQFCGLTDPLQLFYLEQTAGPAFGGFRPFQLDDLLAWAVDTARGRCWDPALIERTVLDEWIERADVIRQWQLRLREEPADRMVVAGLGTQRDWECRCEHLLQA
;
A
#
# COMPACT_ATOMS: atom_id res chain seq x y z
N MET A 1 5.80 12.13 -13.30
CA MET A 1 5.70 11.97 -11.83
C MET A 1 6.05 10.53 -11.51
N SER A 2 6.78 10.24 -10.45
CA SER A 2 6.99 8.87 -9.98
C SER A 2 6.05 8.58 -8.82
N TYR A 3 5.54 7.35 -8.77
CA TYR A 3 4.75 6.84 -7.67
C TYR A 3 5.59 5.82 -6.91
N LEU A 4 5.36 5.73 -5.60
CA LEU A 4 6.04 4.79 -4.73
C LEU A 4 5.01 3.87 -4.08
N LEU A 5 5.23 2.58 -4.24
CA LEU A 5 4.53 1.52 -3.52
C LEU A 5 5.38 1.03 -2.35
N GLN A 6 4.80 1.02 -1.16
CA GLN A 6 5.46 0.53 0.05
C GLN A 6 4.58 -0.48 0.77
N PHE A 7 5.19 -1.56 1.29
CA PHE A 7 4.51 -2.52 2.15
C PHE A 7 4.84 -2.18 3.60
N CYS A 8 3.84 -1.70 4.35
CA CYS A 8 4.05 -1.09 5.67
C CYS A 8 4.04 -2.11 6.81
N GLY A 9 3.39 -3.26 6.64
CA GLY A 9 3.35 -4.33 7.64
C GLY A 9 2.00 -5.02 7.74
N LEU A 10 1.79 -5.71 8.87
CA LEU A 10 0.55 -6.39 9.21
C LEU A 10 -0.21 -5.56 10.23
N THR A 11 -1.50 -5.32 9.99
CA THR A 11 -2.34 -4.54 10.91
C THR A 11 -3.77 -5.07 10.96
N ASP A 12 -4.56 -4.59 11.92
CA ASP A 12 -6.00 -4.85 11.99
C ASP A 12 -6.82 -3.75 11.28
N PRO A 13 -8.10 -4.00 10.91
CA PRO A 13 -8.88 -3.06 10.10
C PRO A 13 -9.06 -1.69 10.77
N LEU A 14 -9.10 -1.65 12.11
CA LEU A 14 -9.30 -0.41 12.85
C LEU A 14 -8.07 0.50 12.72
N GLN A 15 -6.87 -0.07 12.83
CA GLN A 15 -5.64 0.68 12.58
C GLN A 15 -5.51 1.16 11.13
N LEU A 16 -5.91 0.35 10.15
CA LEU A 16 -5.94 0.77 8.75
C LEU A 16 -6.86 1.99 8.55
N PHE A 17 -8.06 1.96 9.13
CA PHE A 17 -9.00 3.07 9.07
C PHE A 17 -8.40 4.37 9.64
N TYR A 18 -7.65 4.30 10.73
CA TYR A 18 -6.95 5.48 11.25
C TYR A 18 -5.86 5.98 10.31
N LEU A 19 -5.15 5.09 9.62
CA LEU A 19 -4.15 5.47 8.61
C LEU A 19 -4.80 6.18 7.43
N GLU A 20 -5.95 5.68 6.94
CA GLU A 20 -6.69 6.28 5.83
C GLU A 20 -7.20 7.70 6.13
N GLN A 21 -7.45 8.03 7.40
CA GLN A 21 -7.87 9.38 7.81
C GLN A 21 -6.74 10.41 7.83
N THR A 22 -5.49 9.97 7.72
CA THR A 22 -4.36 10.89 7.71
C THR A 22 -4.04 11.40 6.30
N ALA A 23 -3.65 12.67 6.18
CA ALA A 23 -3.15 13.20 4.93
C ALA A 23 -1.84 12.51 4.52
N GLY A 24 -1.65 12.30 3.21
CA GLY A 24 -0.46 11.65 2.65
C GLY A 24 -0.82 10.45 1.77
N PRO A 25 -0.03 9.36 1.81
CA PRO A 25 -0.23 8.20 0.95
C PRO A 25 -1.61 7.58 1.14
N ALA A 26 -2.13 6.98 0.07
CA ALA A 26 -3.30 6.11 0.18
C ALA A 26 -2.87 4.76 0.76
N PHE A 27 -3.63 4.24 1.72
CA PHE A 27 -3.38 2.93 2.31
C PHE A 27 -4.46 1.94 1.88
N GLY A 28 -4.07 0.68 1.74
CA GLY A 28 -4.97 -0.42 1.39
C GLY A 28 -4.57 -1.67 2.17
N GLY A 29 -5.57 -2.42 2.62
CA GLY A 29 -5.40 -3.66 3.36
C GLY A 29 -5.75 -4.88 2.51
N PHE A 30 -4.91 -5.91 2.54
CA PHE A 30 -5.04 -7.08 1.68
C PHE A 30 -5.01 -8.40 2.46
N ARG A 31 -6.05 -9.21 2.26
CA ARG A 31 -6.13 -10.62 2.66
C ARG A 31 -7.14 -11.36 1.75
N PRO A 32 -6.70 -12.35 0.93
CA PRO A 32 -5.31 -12.75 0.72
C PRO A 32 -4.49 -11.61 0.08
N PHE A 33 -3.17 -11.64 0.24
CA PHE A 33 -2.30 -10.66 -0.40
C PHE A 33 -1.94 -11.14 -1.81
N GLN A 34 -2.68 -10.66 -2.82
CA GLN A 34 -2.57 -11.04 -4.22
C GLN A 34 -2.33 -9.82 -5.12
N LEU A 35 -1.70 -10.06 -6.28
CA LEU A 35 -1.39 -9.01 -7.25
C LEU A 35 -2.66 -8.38 -7.83
N ASP A 36 -3.66 -9.20 -8.16
CA ASP A 36 -4.89 -8.72 -8.80
C ASP A 36 -5.65 -7.74 -7.89
N ASP A 37 -5.78 -8.07 -6.60
CA ASP A 37 -6.40 -7.19 -5.60
C ASP A 37 -5.61 -5.89 -5.41
N LEU A 38 -4.28 -5.98 -5.37
CA LEU A 38 -3.38 -4.84 -5.25
C LEU A 38 -3.48 -3.90 -6.46
N LEU A 39 -3.50 -4.46 -7.67
CA LEU A 39 -3.64 -3.70 -8.91
C LEU A 39 -5.00 -3.02 -9.00
N ALA A 40 -6.09 -3.75 -8.70
CA ALA A 40 -7.43 -3.20 -8.71
C ALA A 40 -7.54 -2.01 -7.74
N TRP A 41 -7.08 -2.17 -6.50
CA TRP A 41 -7.04 -1.11 -5.50
C TRP A 41 -6.19 0.09 -5.95
N ALA A 42 -5.00 -0.16 -6.50
CA ALA A 42 -4.08 0.90 -6.91
C ALA A 42 -4.66 1.73 -8.06
N VAL A 43 -5.26 1.08 -9.06
CA VAL A 43 -5.90 1.76 -10.20
C VAL A 43 -7.13 2.57 -9.75
N ASP A 44 -7.96 2.02 -8.87
CA ASP A 44 -9.12 2.75 -8.35
C ASP A 44 -8.71 3.94 -7.46
N THR A 45 -7.66 3.78 -6.67
CA THR A 45 -7.03 4.86 -5.90
C THR A 45 -6.49 5.95 -6.84
N ALA A 46 -5.82 5.55 -7.92
CA ALA A 46 -5.28 6.48 -8.91
C ALA A 46 -6.40 7.30 -9.56
N ARG A 47 -7.50 6.66 -9.93
CA ARG A 47 -8.70 7.35 -10.45
C ARG A 47 -9.28 8.34 -9.44
N GLY A 48 -9.42 7.93 -8.18
CA GLY A 48 -9.94 8.80 -7.12
C GLY A 48 -9.07 10.02 -6.82
N ARG A 49 -7.74 9.90 -6.99
CA ARG A 49 -6.77 10.98 -6.75
C ARG A 49 -6.31 11.71 -8.02
N CYS A 50 -6.93 11.44 -9.17
CA CYS A 50 -6.56 11.99 -10.48
C CYS A 50 -5.08 11.75 -10.85
N TRP A 51 -4.52 10.61 -10.41
CA TRP A 51 -3.19 10.13 -10.81
C TRP A 51 -3.26 9.39 -12.14
N ASP A 52 -2.12 9.24 -12.81
CA ASP A 52 -2.03 8.49 -14.07
C ASP A 52 -2.17 6.97 -13.80
N PRO A 53 -3.29 6.33 -14.18
CA PRO A 53 -3.53 4.92 -13.86
C PRO A 53 -2.58 3.98 -14.59
N ALA A 54 -2.18 4.32 -15.82
CA ALA A 54 -1.27 3.49 -16.61
C ALA A 54 0.14 3.49 -16.02
N LEU A 55 0.55 4.64 -15.46
CA LEU A 55 1.83 4.73 -14.76
C LEU A 55 1.80 3.99 -13.42
N ILE A 56 0.69 4.09 -12.67
CA ILE A 56 0.48 3.35 -11.42
C ILE A 56 0.52 1.84 -11.66
N GLU A 57 -0.19 1.35 -12.68
CA GLU A 57 -0.21 -0.07 -13.04
C GLU A 57 1.20 -0.60 -13.29
N ARG A 58 2.00 0.12 -14.10
CA ARG A 58 3.40 -0.23 -14.37
C ARG A 58 4.23 -0.23 -13.09
N THR A 59 4.13 0.82 -12.27
CA THR A 59 4.85 0.91 -11.00
C THR A 59 4.52 -0.26 -10.07
N VAL A 60 3.24 -0.65 -9.96
CA VAL A 60 2.84 -1.78 -9.11
C VAL A 60 3.40 -3.09 -9.65
N LEU A 61 3.34 -3.31 -10.97
CA LEU A 61 3.88 -4.52 -11.61
C LEU A 61 5.41 -4.61 -11.43
N ASP A 62 6.12 -3.52 -11.69
CA ASP A 62 7.57 -3.45 -11.56
C ASP A 62 8.00 -3.73 -10.11
N GLU A 63 7.40 -3.04 -9.12
CA GLU A 63 7.67 -3.25 -7.70
C GLU A 63 7.29 -4.66 -7.23
N TRP A 64 6.21 -5.24 -7.77
CA TRP A 64 5.81 -6.61 -7.46
C TRP A 64 6.84 -7.63 -7.94
N ILE A 65 7.38 -7.45 -9.14
CA ILE A 65 8.42 -8.31 -9.70
C ILE A 65 9.74 -8.13 -8.93
N GLU A 66 10.16 -6.88 -8.71
CA GLU A 66 11.41 -6.56 -8.01
C GLU A 66 11.42 -7.05 -6.56
N ARG A 67 10.27 -7.04 -5.88
CA ARG A 67 10.13 -7.44 -4.47
C ARG A 67 9.42 -8.78 -4.28
N ALA A 68 9.40 -9.64 -5.30
CA ALA A 68 8.66 -10.90 -5.29
C ALA A 68 8.98 -11.80 -4.07
N ASP A 69 10.25 -11.85 -3.64
CA ASP A 69 10.65 -12.64 -2.46
C ASP A 69 10.08 -12.06 -1.16
N VAL A 70 10.09 -10.74 -1.01
CA VAL A 70 9.52 -10.04 0.16
C VAL A 70 8.00 -10.23 0.19
N ILE A 71 7.35 -10.12 -0.96
CA ILE A 71 5.91 -10.37 -1.11
C ILE A 71 5.56 -11.80 -0.70
N ARG A 72 6.35 -12.79 -1.12
CA ARG A 72 6.17 -14.19 -0.71
C ARG A 72 6.31 -14.36 0.79
N GLN A 73 7.27 -13.68 1.43
CA GLN A 73 7.40 -13.69 2.89
C GLN A 73 6.17 -13.10 3.58
N TRP A 74 5.62 -11.99 3.07
CA TRP A 74 4.37 -11.42 3.59
C TRP A 74 3.19 -12.36 3.42
N GLN A 75 3.06 -13.01 2.28
CA GLN A 75 2.01 -14.01 2.04
C GLN A 75 2.11 -15.20 3.00
N LEU A 76 3.33 -15.66 3.32
CA LEU A 76 3.56 -16.72 4.30
C LEU A 76 3.21 -16.26 5.72
N ARG A 77 3.73 -15.12 6.16
CA ARG A 77 3.44 -14.55 7.48
C ARG A 77 1.94 -14.32 7.69
N LEU A 78 1.24 -13.80 6.68
CA LEU A 78 -0.21 -13.56 6.74
C LEU A 78 -1.02 -14.84 7.00
N ARG A 79 -0.51 -16.02 6.61
CA ARG A 79 -1.17 -17.31 6.90
C ARG A 79 -1.04 -17.72 8.36
N GLU A 80 0.04 -17.32 9.02
CA GLU A 80 0.30 -17.61 10.43
C GLU A 80 -0.41 -16.62 11.36
N GLU A 81 -0.73 -15.43 10.86
CA GLU A 81 -1.43 -14.38 11.61
C GLU A 81 -2.94 -14.65 11.79
N PRO A 82 -3.53 -14.14 12.89
CA PRO A 82 -4.97 -14.20 13.15
C PRO A 82 -5.80 -13.63 12.00
N ALA A 83 -7.03 -14.11 11.84
CA ALA A 83 -7.88 -13.85 10.66
C ALA A 83 -8.18 -12.37 10.38
N ASP A 84 -8.10 -11.52 11.40
CA ASP A 84 -8.33 -10.07 11.36
C ASP A 84 -7.11 -9.28 10.87
N ARG A 85 -5.91 -9.88 10.82
CA ARG A 85 -4.72 -9.21 10.32
C ARG A 85 -4.70 -9.12 8.80
N MET A 86 -4.20 -8.03 8.25
CA MET A 86 -4.04 -7.82 6.81
C MET A 86 -2.70 -7.18 6.50
N VAL A 87 -2.15 -7.45 5.31
CA VAL A 87 -0.96 -6.75 4.82
C VAL A 87 -1.39 -5.37 4.34
N VAL A 88 -0.68 -4.33 4.78
CA VAL A 88 -0.94 -2.95 4.35
C VAL A 88 0.04 -2.56 3.26
N ALA A 89 -0.50 -2.08 2.13
CA ALA A 89 0.27 -1.33 1.15
C ALA A 89 -0.07 0.16 1.23
N GLY A 90 0.94 1.00 1.05
CA GLY A 90 0.82 2.44 0.88
C GLY A 90 1.22 2.83 -0.54
N LEU A 91 0.45 3.72 -1.16
CA LEU A 91 0.68 4.24 -2.49
C LEU A 91 0.62 5.77 -2.46
N GLY A 92 1.68 6.40 -2.97
CA GLY A 92 1.74 7.86 -2.98
C GLY A 92 2.86 8.38 -3.87
N THR A 93 2.80 9.68 -4.14
CA THR A 93 3.94 10.42 -4.71
C THR A 93 5.03 10.60 -3.65
N GLN A 94 6.24 10.96 -4.06
CA GLN A 94 7.31 11.30 -3.12
C GLN A 94 6.87 12.35 -2.09
N ARG A 95 6.12 13.37 -2.52
CA ARG A 95 5.61 14.43 -1.64
C ARG A 95 4.62 13.90 -0.60
N ASP A 96 3.77 12.93 -0.97
CA ASP A 96 2.84 12.31 -0.03
C ASP A 96 3.61 11.63 1.12
N TRP A 97 4.68 10.92 0.78
CA TRP A 97 5.56 10.27 1.74
C TRP A 97 6.35 11.26 2.60
N GLU A 98 6.87 12.34 2.00
CA GLU A 98 7.56 13.41 2.73
C GLU A 98 6.62 14.06 3.75
N CYS A 99 5.41 14.45 3.36
CA CYS A 99 4.42 15.03 4.28
C CYS A 99 4.04 14.05 5.40
N ARG A 100 3.94 12.75 5.11
CA ARG A 100 3.70 11.73 6.14
C ARG A 100 4.84 11.66 7.15
N CYS A 101 6.09 11.67 6.67
CA CYS A 101 7.26 11.67 7.54
C CYS A 101 7.32 12.93 8.41
N GLU A 102 7.04 14.10 7.84
CA GLU A 102 6.97 15.36 8.60
C GLU A 102 5.93 15.30 9.71
N HIS A 103 4.74 14.77 9.43
CA HIS A 103 3.71 14.57 10.46
C HIS A 103 4.14 13.60 11.56
N LEU A 104 4.82 12.51 11.21
CA LEU A 104 5.32 11.54 12.21
C LEU A 104 6.42 12.12 13.11
N LEU A 105 7.21 13.07 12.62
CA LEU A 105 8.25 13.74 13.40
C LEU A 105 7.70 14.85 14.31
N GLN A 106 6.48 15.32 14.06
CA GLN A 106 5.81 16.35 14.86
C GLN A 106 4.89 15.78 15.96
N ALA A 107 4.62 14.48 15.92
CA ALA A 107 3.81 13.74 16.89
C ALA A 107 4.65 13.19 18.05
#